data_AF-A0AAJ4GFC9-F1
#
_entry.id   AF-A0AAJ4GFC9-F1
#
_cell.length_a   1.000
_cell.length_b   1.000
_cell.length_c   1.000
_cell.angle_alpha   90.00
_cell.angle_beta   90.00
_cell.angle_gamma   90.00
#
_symmetry.space_group_name_H-M   'P 1'
#
loop_
_entity.id
_entity.type
_entity.pdbx_description
1 polymer ?
#
loop_
_entity_poly.entity_id
_entity_poly.type
_entity_poly.pdbx_seq_one_letter_code
_entity_poly.pdbx_strand_id
1 'polypeptide(L)'
;MSTTILSFQNRVVIETLHNEGRSLRYIANYLGFSKTTIFNELHRLNSEYQAGLAQTDFERKVSQRGRKSSLTKNLKHLIEEKIQVQKWSPEQVAHVVGIAYKTVYNWIDQGWLDVQLPDLPDHGIRRHRAKEKRGTFNHGRSVVRSITAAPLRSVLIKSKLARNSATLKLIPYFLVNVKVRLWLLLWNVRAA
;
A
#
# COMPACT_ATOMS: atom_id res chain seq x y z
N MET A 1 13.74 26.43 -4.42
CA MET A 1 12.91 25.55 -3.54
C MET A 1 12.92 26.16 -2.16
N SER A 2 11.89 26.94 -1.78
CA SER A 2 11.80 27.52 -0.43
C SER A 2 11.29 26.45 0.53
N THR A 3 12.14 25.97 1.44
CA THR A 3 11.71 25.11 2.54
C THR A 3 10.99 25.99 3.57
N THR A 4 9.79 25.61 3.99
CA THR A 4 9.02 26.35 5.01
C THR A 4 9.51 26.07 6.43
N ILE A 5 10.43 25.11 6.61
CA ILE A 5 10.89 24.62 7.91
C ILE A 5 12.35 25.01 8.11
N LEU A 6 12.64 25.65 9.24
CA LEU A 6 14.01 25.95 9.67
C LEU A 6 14.75 24.66 10.03
N SER A 7 15.93 24.45 9.45
CA SER A 7 16.87 23.39 9.85
C SER A 7 17.58 23.78 11.15
N PHE A 8 18.28 22.81 11.76
CA PHE A 8 19.13 23.09 12.93
C PHE A 8 20.22 24.12 12.61
N GLN A 9 20.86 24.01 11.44
CA GLN A 9 21.87 24.97 10.98
C GLN A 9 21.30 26.40 10.88
N ASN A 10 20.08 26.54 10.34
CA ASN A 10 19.42 27.85 10.28
C ASN A 10 19.20 28.42 11.68
N ARG A 11 18.82 27.59 12.66
CA ARG A 11 18.62 28.03 14.06
C ARG A 11 19.91 28.53 14.69
N VAL A 12 21.03 27.84 14.46
CA VAL A 12 22.36 28.27 14.93
C VAL A 12 22.75 29.61 14.31
N VAL A 13 22.55 29.79 13.00
CA VAL A 13 22.82 31.08 12.33
C VAL A 13 21.92 32.20 12.86
N ILE A 14 20.65 31.90 13.18
CA ILE A 14 19.76 32.89 13.81
C ILE A 14 20.31 33.30 15.18
N GLU A 15 20.77 32.35 16.00
CA GLU A 15 21.34 32.61 17.32
C GLU A 15 22.59 33.49 17.23
N THR A 16 23.54 33.12 16.37
CA THR A 16 24.79 33.88 16.22
C THR A 16 24.54 35.30 15.74
N LEU A 17 23.73 35.49 14.69
CA LEU A 17 23.45 36.83 14.14
C LEU A 17 22.60 37.68 15.08
N HIS A 18 21.72 37.05 15.88
CA HIS A 18 20.95 37.76 16.90
C HIS A 18 21.87 38.27 18.02
N ASN A 19 22.83 37.45 18.46
CA ASN A 19 23.80 37.83 19.49
C ASN A 19 24.79 38.90 18.99
N GLU A 20 25.07 38.96 17.69
CA GLU A 20 25.78 40.06 17.04
C GLU A 20 24.97 41.37 16.91
N GLY A 21 23.70 41.40 17.35
CA GLY A 21 22.84 42.58 17.26
C GLY A 21 22.33 42.89 15.85
N ARG A 22 22.31 41.90 14.93
CA ARG A 22 21.78 42.12 13.57
C ARG A 22 20.27 42.28 13.59
N SER A 23 19.76 43.11 12.67
CA SER A 23 18.31 43.29 12.54
C SER A 23 17.62 42.02 12.02
N LEU A 24 16.37 41.80 12.43
CA LEU A 24 15.54 40.69 11.93
C LEU A 24 15.45 40.65 10.40
N ARG A 25 15.43 41.82 9.75
CA ARG A 25 15.38 41.95 8.28
C ARG A 25 16.67 41.41 7.65
N TYR A 26 17.82 41.71 8.26
CA TYR A 26 19.12 41.22 7.79
C TYR A 26 19.18 39.70 7.88
N ILE A 27 18.83 39.12 9.03
CA ILE A 27 18.84 37.66 9.26
C ILE A 27 17.90 36.96 8.26
N ALA A 28 16.70 37.51 8.07
CA ALA A 28 15.72 36.99 7.13
C ALA A 28 16.24 36.97 5.69
N ASN A 29 16.83 38.08 5.23
CA ASN A 29 17.42 38.16 3.90
C ASN A 29 18.62 37.21 3.74
N TYR A 30 19.46 37.08 4.77
CA TYR A 30 20.64 36.21 4.76
C TYR A 30 20.25 34.73 4.60
N LEU A 31 19.24 34.27 5.35
CA LEU A 31 18.77 32.88 5.29
C LEU A 31 17.73 32.62 4.19
N GLY A 32 17.24 33.66 3.51
CA GLY A 32 16.17 33.54 2.51
C GLY A 32 14.80 33.21 3.09
N PHE A 33 14.52 33.61 4.34
CA PHE A 33 13.22 33.45 5.00
C PHE A 33 12.48 34.77 5.14
N SER A 34 11.20 34.71 5.51
CA SER A 34 10.45 35.92 5.85
C SER A 34 10.85 36.47 7.22
N LYS A 35 10.76 37.79 7.41
CA LYS A 35 10.99 38.44 8.72
C LYS A 35 10.13 37.82 9.83
N THR A 36 8.88 37.46 9.52
CA THR A 36 7.95 36.86 10.49
C THR A 36 8.39 35.47 10.90
N THR A 37 8.99 34.67 10.00
CA THR A 37 9.56 33.36 10.35
C THR A 37 10.68 33.51 11.38
N ILE A 38 11.60 34.46 11.18
CA ILE A 38 12.69 34.73 12.12
C ILE A 38 12.15 35.25 13.46
N PHE A 39 11.19 36.19 13.42
CA PHE A 39 10.55 36.71 14.63
C PHE A 39 9.89 35.60 15.46
N ASN A 40 9.10 34.74 14.81
CA ASN A 40 8.43 33.62 15.48
C ASN A 40 9.43 32.59 16.03
N GLU A 41 10.56 32.40 15.36
CA GLU A 41 11.60 31.48 15.85
C GLU A 41 12.27 32.02 17.12
N LEU A 42 12.64 33.31 17.14
CA LEU A 42 13.21 33.95 18.33
C LEU A 42 12.26 33.94 19.53
N HIS A 43 10.96 34.04 19.27
CA HIS A 43 9.90 34.00 20.30
C HIS A 43 9.31 32.59 20.50
N ARG A 44 10.01 31.54 20.06
CA ARG A 44 9.54 30.15 20.19
C ARG A 44 9.40 29.72 21.66
N LEU A 45 10.30 30.20 22.52
CA LEU A 45 10.38 29.89 23.94
C LEU A 45 10.22 31.18 24.77
N ASN A 46 9.74 31.05 26.01
CA ASN A 46 9.60 32.18 26.95
C ASN A 46 10.93 32.58 27.61
N SER A 47 12.02 31.85 27.31
CA SER A 47 13.37 32.12 27.79
C SER A 47 14.18 32.85 26.72
N GLU A 48 15.41 33.22 27.06
CA GLU A 48 16.39 33.65 26.06
C GLU A 48 16.53 32.60 24.95
N TYR A 49 16.68 33.09 23.71
CA TYR A 49 16.70 32.24 22.54
C TYR A 49 18.01 31.44 22.47
N GLN A 50 17.89 30.12 22.38
CA GLN A 50 18.99 29.19 22.19
C GLN A 50 18.64 28.19 21.09
N ALA A 51 19.51 28.00 20.09
CA ALA A 51 19.20 27.13 18.96
C ALA A 51 18.97 25.68 19.37
N GLY A 52 19.71 25.18 20.38
CA GLY A 52 19.55 23.84 20.92
C GLY A 52 18.17 23.61 21.56
N LEU A 53 17.71 24.55 22.39
CA LEU A 53 16.38 24.46 23.00
C LEU A 53 15.26 24.61 21.96
N ALA A 54 15.43 25.49 20.98
CA ALA A 54 14.48 25.66 19.89
C ALA A 54 14.33 24.38 19.04
N GLN A 55 15.45 23.68 18.80
CA GLN A 55 15.47 22.42 18.08
C GLN A 55 14.78 21.30 18.86
N THR A 56 15.07 21.16 20.15
CA THR A 56 14.42 20.12 20.99
C THR A 56 12.92 20.36 21.12
N ASP A 57 12.45 21.61 21.23
CA ASP A 57 11.02 21.93 21.18
C ASP A 57 10.39 21.56 19.83
N PHE A 58 11.08 21.86 18.72
CA PHE A 58 10.62 21.48 17.39
C PHE A 58 10.48 19.96 17.25
N GLU A 59 11.50 19.19 17.64
CA GLU A 59 11.48 17.71 17.59
C GLU A 59 10.38 17.13 18.47
N ARG A 60 10.19 17.66 19.68
CA ARG A 60 9.10 17.29 20.58
C ARG A 60 7.73 17.56 19.94
N LYS A 61 7.52 18.73 19.32
CA LYS A 61 6.25 19.04 18.65
C LYS A 61 6.05 18.18 17.41
N VAL A 62 7.11 17.87 16.68
CA VAL A 62 7.08 17.00 15.49
C VAL A 62 6.71 15.57 15.88
N SER A 63 7.29 15.00 16.93
CA SER A 63 6.93 13.66 17.43
C SER A 63 5.50 13.60 17.95
N GLN A 64 4.95 14.74 18.36
CA GLN A 64 3.56 14.86 18.76
C GLN A 64 2.58 15.06 17.60
N ARG A 65 3.04 15.29 16.37
CA ARG A 65 2.15 15.44 15.20
C ARG A 65 1.41 14.14 14.91
N GLY A 66 0.29 14.27 14.20
CA GLY A 66 -0.52 13.14 13.76
C GLY A 66 -1.62 12.75 14.74
N ARG A 67 -2.47 11.82 14.30
CA ARG A 67 -3.61 11.32 15.09
C ARG A 67 -3.09 10.42 16.21
N LYS A 68 -3.51 10.71 17.45
CA LYS A 68 -3.23 9.83 18.59
C LYS A 68 -4.03 8.54 18.48
N SER A 69 -3.45 7.43 18.92
CA SER A 69 -4.16 6.16 18.99
C SER A 69 -5.31 6.27 19.99
N SER A 70 -6.45 5.65 19.69
CA SER A 70 -7.55 5.51 20.65
C SER A 70 -7.34 4.36 21.64
N LEU A 71 -6.18 3.67 21.57
CA LEU A 71 -5.84 2.54 22.43
C LEU A 71 -5.30 3.05 23.77
N THR A 72 -6.17 3.09 24.78
CA THR A 72 -5.79 3.37 26.17
C THR A 72 -5.27 2.10 26.86
N LYS A 73 -4.45 2.22 27.91
CA LYS A 73 -3.95 1.08 28.71
C LYS A 73 -5.07 0.17 29.21
N ASN A 74 -6.13 0.74 29.77
CA ASN A 74 -7.29 -0.02 30.26
C ASN A 74 -8.01 -0.74 29.12
N LEU A 75 -8.09 -0.10 27.95
CA LEU A 75 -8.72 -0.70 26.77
C LEU A 75 -7.87 -1.85 26.22
N LYS A 76 -6.54 -1.69 26.19
CA LYS A 76 -5.59 -2.74 25.84
C LYS A 76 -5.81 -3.97 26.73
N HIS A 77 -5.76 -3.79 28.05
CA HIS A 77 -5.96 -4.88 29.01
C HIS A 77 -7.32 -5.58 28.86
N LEU A 78 -8.40 -4.81 28.68
CA LEU A 78 -9.75 -5.38 28.50
C LEU A 78 -9.85 -6.23 27.23
N ILE A 79 -9.24 -5.78 26.13
CA ILE A 79 -9.23 -6.52 24.86
C ILE A 79 -8.42 -7.81 25.02
N GLU A 80 -7.25 -7.73 25.64
CA GLU A 80 -6.36 -8.86 25.86
C GLU A 80 -7.00 -9.93 26.76
N GLU A 81 -7.60 -9.52 27.88
CA GLU A 81 -8.30 -10.42 28.79
C GLU A 81 -9.44 -11.17 28.08
N LYS A 82 -10.27 -10.47 27.31
CA LYS A 82 -11.39 -11.08 26.58
C LYS A 82 -10.93 -12.05 25.49
N ILE A 83 -9.85 -11.75 24.79
CA ILE A 83 -9.34 -12.64 23.74
C ILE A 83 -8.59 -13.83 24.36
N GLN A 84 -7.71 -13.61 25.33
CA GLN A 84 -6.85 -14.65 25.88
C GLN A 84 -7.58 -15.59 26.85
N VAL A 85 -8.36 -15.03 27.79
CA VAL A 85 -9.05 -15.79 28.85
C VAL A 85 -10.38 -16.32 28.34
N GLN A 86 -11.22 -15.42 27.81
CA GLN A 86 -12.59 -15.78 27.42
C GLN A 86 -12.67 -16.35 25.99
N LYS A 87 -11.56 -16.34 25.24
CA LYS A 87 -11.48 -16.82 23.84
C LYS A 87 -12.51 -16.16 22.93
N TRP A 88 -12.79 -14.88 23.14
CA TRP A 88 -13.70 -14.12 22.28
C TRP A 88 -13.05 -13.80 20.92
N SER A 89 -13.88 -13.73 19.87
CA SER A 89 -13.45 -13.23 18.56
C SER A 89 -13.23 -11.71 18.60
N PRO A 90 -12.29 -11.15 17.82
CA PRO A 90 -12.07 -9.70 17.74
C PRO A 90 -13.33 -8.90 17.37
N GLU A 91 -14.23 -9.47 16.56
CA GLU A 91 -15.51 -8.85 16.23
C GLU A 91 -16.44 -8.72 17.46
N GLN A 92 -16.48 -9.75 18.33
CA GLN A 92 -17.27 -9.71 19.56
C GLN A 92 -16.72 -8.68 20.54
N VAL A 93 -15.40 -8.63 20.70
CA VAL A 93 -14.73 -7.63 21.54
C VAL A 93 -15.02 -6.23 21.02
N ALA A 94 -14.89 -6.02 19.71
CA ALA A 94 -15.15 -4.73 19.09
C ALA A 94 -16.61 -4.27 19.29
N HIS A 95 -17.57 -5.19 19.20
CA HIS A 95 -18.98 -4.90 19.47
C HIS A 95 -19.21 -4.42 20.91
N VAL A 96 -18.62 -5.09 21.91
CA VAL A 96 -18.79 -4.71 23.33
C VAL A 96 -18.07 -3.41 23.67
N VAL A 97 -16.91 -3.17 23.05
CA VAL A 97 -16.14 -1.94 23.24
C VAL A 97 -16.73 -0.75 22.47
N GLY A 98 -17.57 -1.00 21.44
CA GLY A 98 -18.13 0.04 20.60
C GLY A 98 -17.15 0.60 19.57
N ILE A 99 -16.19 -0.20 19.09
CA ILE A 99 -15.22 0.18 18.06
C ILE A 99 -15.41 -0.64 16.79
N ALA A 100 -14.90 -0.14 15.66
CA ALA A 100 -14.93 -0.91 14.41
C ALA A 100 -14.01 -2.14 14.52
N TYR A 101 -14.49 -3.35 14.23
CA TYR A 101 -13.69 -4.58 14.36
C TYR A 101 -12.34 -4.55 13.63
N LYS A 102 -12.26 -3.82 12.51
CA LYS A 102 -11.01 -3.62 11.76
C LYS A 102 -9.92 -2.92 12.60
N THR A 103 -10.30 -2.07 13.56
CA THR A 103 -9.34 -1.40 14.46
C THR A 103 -8.65 -2.37 15.39
N VAL A 104 -9.37 -3.36 15.94
CA VAL A 104 -8.79 -4.42 16.77
C VAL A 104 -7.77 -5.22 15.96
N TYR A 105 -8.12 -5.63 14.73
CA TYR A 105 -7.17 -6.32 13.84
C TYR A 105 -5.95 -5.47 13.51
N ASN A 106 -6.12 -4.18 13.22
CA ASN A 106 -4.99 -3.30 12.95
C ASN A 106 -4.04 -3.20 14.15
N TRP A 107 -4.57 -3.20 15.38
CA TRP A 107 -3.75 -3.19 16.60
C TRP A 107 -3.00 -4.49 16.84
N ILE A 108 -3.61 -5.63 16.50
CA ILE A 108 -2.94 -6.95 16.50
C ILE A 108 -1.81 -6.94 15.45
N ASP A 109 -2.11 -6.55 14.21
CA ASP A 109 -1.15 -6.55 13.09
C ASP A 109 0.04 -5.59 13.36
N GLN A 110 -0.19 -4.50 14.08
CA GLN A 110 0.84 -3.52 14.49
C GLN A 110 1.63 -3.96 15.73
N GLY A 111 1.27 -5.06 16.38
CA GLY A 111 1.90 -5.52 17.62
C GLY A 111 1.63 -4.62 18.82
N TRP A 112 0.52 -3.88 18.83
CA TRP A 112 0.15 -3.02 19.96
C TRP A 112 -0.53 -3.80 21.10
N LEU A 113 -1.06 -4.98 20.79
CA LEU A 113 -1.65 -5.95 21.71
C LEU A 113 -0.72 -7.14 21.83
N ASP A 114 -0.66 -7.73 23.03
CA ASP A 114 0.13 -8.93 23.34
C ASP A 114 -0.63 -10.21 22.92
N VAL A 115 -1.30 -10.13 21.77
CA VAL A 115 -2.11 -11.19 21.17
C VAL A 115 -1.66 -11.35 19.73
N GLN A 116 -1.35 -12.57 19.32
CA GLN A 116 -0.96 -12.88 17.95
C GLN A 116 -2.14 -13.50 17.18
N LEU A 117 -2.12 -13.42 15.85
CA LEU A 117 -3.13 -14.08 15.01
C LEU A 117 -3.38 -15.57 15.33
N PRO A 118 -2.36 -16.42 15.61
CA PRO A 118 -2.61 -17.79 16.02
C PRO A 118 -3.34 -17.94 17.35
N ASP A 119 -3.34 -16.93 18.23
CA ASP A 119 -4.02 -17.00 19.53
C ASP A 119 -5.52 -16.75 19.41
N LEU A 120 -5.98 -16.26 18.25
CA LEU A 120 -7.40 -16.02 17.99
C LEU A 120 -8.12 -17.34 17.70
N PRO A 121 -9.39 -17.48 18.15
CA PRO A 121 -10.18 -18.69 17.92
C PRO A 121 -10.28 -19.12 16.45
N ASP A 122 -10.36 -18.15 15.52
CA ASP A 122 -10.49 -18.38 14.08
C ASP A 122 -9.13 -18.28 13.35
N HIS A 123 -8.01 -18.13 14.05
CA HIS A 123 -6.65 -17.95 13.49
C HIS A 123 -6.53 -16.93 12.34
N GLY A 124 -7.43 -15.93 12.29
CA GLY A 124 -7.49 -14.95 11.21
C GLY A 124 -8.02 -15.47 9.85
N ILE A 125 -8.63 -16.66 9.78
CA ILE A 125 -9.16 -17.27 8.53
C ILE A 125 -10.06 -16.29 7.74
N ARG A 126 -10.88 -15.50 8.44
CA ARG A 126 -11.80 -14.53 7.82
C ARG A 126 -11.09 -13.37 7.11
N ARG A 127 -9.85 -13.05 7.50
CA ARG A 127 -9.02 -11.98 6.92
C ARG A 127 -8.23 -12.46 5.69
N HIS A 128 -7.87 -13.75 5.65
CA HIS A 128 -7.17 -14.37 4.52
C HIS A 128 -8.09 -14.82 3.38
N ARG A 129 -9.40 -14.54 3.44
CA ARG A 129 -10.28 -14.82 2.30
C ARG A 129 -9.78 -14.06 1.08
N ALA A 130 -9.49 -14.80 0.03
CA ALA A 130 -9.05 -14.24 -1.24
C ALA A 130 -10.04 -13.16 -1.70
N LYS A 131 -9.51 -12.02 -2.16
CA LYS A 131 -10.32 -10.95 -2.74
C LYS A 131 -11.15 -11.53 -3.88
N GLU A 132 -12.45 -11.30 -3.84
CA GLU A 132 -13.39 -11.87 -4.80
C GLU A 132 -12.98 -11.52 -6.25
N LYS A 133 -12.72 -12.56 -7.05
CA LYS A 133 -12.21 -12.43 -8.44
C LYS A 133 -13.32 -12.24 -9.48
N ARG A 134 -14.60 -12.25 -9.07
CA ARG A 134 -15.76 -12.28 -9.99
C ARG A 134 -16.03 -10.95 -10.71
N GLY A 135 -15.21 -9.92 -10.48
CA GLY A 135 -15.36 -8.60 -11.09
C GLY A 135 -16.53 -7.83 -10.48
N THR A 136 -16.39 -6.50 -10.39
CA THR A 136 -17.48 -5.63 -9.94
C THR A 136 -18.46 -5.43 -11.09
N PHE A 137 -19.75 -5.71 -10.85
CA PHE A 137 -20.80 -5.42 -11.83
C PHE A 137 -20.92 -3.91 -12.03
N ASN A 138 -20.50 -3.43 -13.20
CA ASN A 138 -20.59 -2.01 -13.56
C ASN A 138 -22.04 -1.67 -13.91
N HIS A 139 -22.80 -1.21 -12.91
CA HIS A 139 -24.12 -0.62 -13.15
C HIS A 139 -23.93 0.62 -14.04
N GLY A 140 -24.48 0.59 -15.26
CA GLY A 140 -24.52 1.76 -16.17
C GLY A 140 -23.79 1.62 -17.52
N ARG A 141 -23.20 0.47 -17.87
CA ARG A 141 -22.72 0.26 -19.24
C ARG A 141 -23.89 -0.14 -20.12
N SER A 142 -24.41 0.80 -20.93
CA SER A 142 -25.49 0.50 -21.89
C SER A 142 -25.06 -0.60 -22.86
N VAL A 143 -25.94 -1.59 -23.06
CA VAL A 143 -25.78 -2.72 -23.99
C VAL A 143 -25.46 -2.27 -25.43
N VAL A 144 -25.76 -1.02 -25.75
CA VAL A 144 -25.51 -0.40 -27.06
C VAL A 144 -24.03 -0.40 -27.46
N ARG A 145 -23.11 -0.22 -26.50
CA ARG A 145 -21.66 -0.17 -26.80
C ARG A 145 -21.05 -1.54 -27.11
N SER A 146 -21.70 -2.63 -26.71
CA SER A 146 -21.26 -3.99 -27.08
C SER A 146 -21.64 -4.39 -28.50
N ILE A 147 -22.64 -3.74 -29.11
CA ILE A 147 -23.08 -4.02 -30.48
C ILE A 147 -22.13 -3.36 -31.49
N THR A 148 -21.62 -2.16 -31.21
CA THR A 148 -20.68 -1.46 -32.10
C THR A 148 -19.27 -2.04 -32.12
N ALA A 149 -18.86 -2.77 -31.08
CA ALA A 149 -17.59 -3.52 -31.04
C ALA A 149 -17.70 -4.94 -31.63
N ALA A 150 -18.89 -5.38 -32.04
CA ALA A 150 -19.14 -6.72 -32.57
C ALA A 150 -18.56 -7.03 -33.97
N PRO A 151 -18.23 -6.09 -34.89
CA PRO A 151 -17.81 -6.48 -36.23
C PRO A 151 -16.40 -7.10 -36.26
N LEU A 152 -15.59 -6.97 -35.20
CA LEU A 152 -14.24 -7.55 -35.16
C LEU A 152 -14.21 -9.03 -34.73
N ARG A 153 -15.22 -9.51 -33.99
CA ARG A 153 -15.28 -10.92 -33.56
C ARG A 153 -15.65 -11.87 -34.69
N SER A 154 -16.58 -11.48 -35.57
CA SER A 154 -16.96 -12.31 -36.73
C SER A 154 -15.82 -12.45 -37.73
N VAL A 155 -15.03 -11.39 -37.95
CA VAL A 155 -13.83 -11.41 -38.80
C VAL A 155 -12.74 -12.33 -38.20
N LEU A 156 -12.52 -12.28 -36.89
CA LEU A 156 -11.57 -13.15 -36.20
C LEU A 156 -11.98 -14.63 -36.26
N ILE A 157 -13.29 -14.93 -36.18
CA ILE A 157 -13.81 -16.30 -36.29
C ILE A 157 -13.66 -16.83 -37.72
N LYS A 158 -13.96 -16.02 -38.74
CA LYS A 158 -13.75 -16.39 -40.15
C LYS A 158 -12.28 -16.69 -40.46
N SER A 159 -11.33 -15.90 -39.92
CA SER A 159 -9.89 -16.14 -40.13
C SER A 159 -9.36 -17.37 -39.37
N LYS A 160 -10.00 -17.78 -38.27
CA LYS A 160 -9.65 -19.00 -37.53
C LYS A 160 -10.19 -20.25 -38.22
N LEU A 161 -11.41 -20.20 -38.76
CA LEU A 161 -11.99 -21.27 -39.58
C LEU A 161 -11.20 -21.49 -40.89
N ALA A 162 -10.78 -20.42 -41.57
CA ALA A 162 -9.95 -20.52 -42.77
C ALA A 162 -8.59 -21.20 -42.50
N ARG A 163 -7.95 -20.90 -41.37
CA ARG A 163 -6.71 -21.56 -40.94
C ARG A 163 -6.88 -23.05 -40.65
N ASN A 164 -7.99 -23.44 -40.00
CA ASN A 164 -8.25 -24.84 -39.71
C ASN A 164 -8.62 -25.66 -40.96
N SER A 165 -9.24 -25.05 -41.97
CA SER A 165 -9.48 -25.69 -43.27
C SER A 165 -8.17 -25.97 -44.02
N ALA A 166 -7.22 -25.03 -43.99
CA ALA A 166 -5.91 -25.20 -44.63
C ALA A 166 -5.07 -26.29 -43.96
N THR A 167 -5.11 -26.40 -42.63
CA THR A 167 -4.40 -27.48 -41.91
C THR A 167 -5.02 -28.85 -42.17
N LEU A 168 -6.35 -28.97 -42.24
CA LEU A 168 -7.04 -30.23 -42.57
C LEU A 168 -6.70 -30.75 -43.98
N LYS A 169 -6.47 -29.86 -44.96
CA LYS A 169 -6.03 -30.25 -46.31
C LYS A 169 -4.60 -30.79 -46.40
N LEU A 170 -3.76 -30.54 -45.38
CA LEU A 170 -2.36 -30.99 -45.32
C LEU A 170 -2.16 -32.32 -44.56
N ILE A 171 -3.16 -32.77 -43.80
CA ILE A 171 -3.13 -34.04 -43.05
C ILE A 171 -2.92 -35.28 -43.95
N PRO A 172 -3.56 -35.43 -45.13
CA PRO A 172 -3.31 -36.61 -45.96
C PRO A 172 -1.85 -36.69 -46.46
N TYR A 173 -1.19 -35.56 -46.72
CA TYR A 173 0.21 -35.52 -47.14
C TYR A 173 1.18 -35.95 -46.03
N PHE A 174 0.88 -35.63 -44.77
CA PHE A 174 1.67 -36.07 -43.62
C PHE A 174 1.52 -37.57 -43.36
N LEU A 175 0.31 -38.12 -43.49
CA LEU A 175 0.06 -39.54 -43.24
C LEU A 175 0.70 -40.45 -44.29
N VAL A 176 0.73 -40.03 -45.57
CA VAL A 176 1.45 -40.77 -46.63
C VAL A 176 2.95 -40.83 -46.34
N ASN A 177 3.55 -39.73 -45.89
CA ASN A 177 4.98 -39.64 -45.58
C ASN A 177 5.39 -40.51 -44.37
N VAL A 178 4.54 -40.59 -43.34
CA VAL A 178 4.76 -41.47 -42.18
C VAL A 178 4.63 -42.94 -42.58
N LYS A 179 3.68 -43.30 -43.46
CA LYS A 179 3.51 -44.68 -43.93
C LYS A 179 4.72 -45.18 -44.74
N VAL A 180 5.27 -44.34 -45.61
CA VAL A 180 6.49 -44.65 -46.39
C VAL A 180 7.71 -44.81 -45.48
N ARG A 181 7.88 -43.95 -44.48
CA ARG A 181 8.96 -44.06 -43.49
C ARG A 181 8.86 -45.32 -42.63
N LEU A 182 7.65 -45.69 -42.20
CA LEU A 182 7.43 -46.91 -41.43
C LEU A 182 7.69 -48.17 -42.26
N TRP A 183 7.34 -48.13 -43.54
CA TRP A 183 7.59 -49.24 -44.48
C TRP A 183 9.09 -49.44 -44.73
N LEU A 184 9.86 -48.36 -44.92
CA LEU A 184 11.33 -48.44 -45.05
C LEU A 184 12.02 -48.96 -43.77
N LEU A 185 11.52 -48.57 -42.59
CA LEU A 185 12.03 -49.08 -41.31
C LEU A 185 11.73 -50.57 -41.12
N LEU A 186 10.53 -51.03 -41.48
CA LEU A 186 10.15 -52.44 -41.38
C LEU A 186 10.86 -53.33 -42.42
N TRP A 187 11.21 -52.79 -43.58
CA TRP A 187 12.00 -53.50 -44.60
C TRP A 187 13.44 -53.78 -44.14
N ASN A 188 14.09 -52.82 -43.46
CA ASN A 188 15.46 -52.98 -42.96
C ASN A 188 15.60 -53.99 -41.82
N VAL A 189 14.53 -54.27 -41.07
CA VAL A 189 14.54 -55.27 -39.98
C VAL A 189 14.42 -56.71 -40.48
N ARG A 190 14.03 -56.91 -41.75
CA ARG A 190 13.86 -58.25 -42.35
C ARG A 190 15.07 -58.70 -43.20
N ALA A 191 16.06 -57.84 -43.39
CA ALA A 191 17.25 -58.10 -44.21
C ALA A 191 18.56 -58.28 -43.39
N ALA A 192 18.45 -58.49 -42.07
CA ALA A 192 19.56 -58.77 -41.15
C ALA A 192 19.45 -60.19 -40.58
#